data_AF-A0A1V4EVU5-F1
#
_entry.id   AF-A0A1V4EVU5-F1
#
_cell.length_a   1.000
_cell.length_b   1.000
_cell.length_c   1.000
_cell.angle_alpha   90.00
_cell.angle_beta   90.00
_cell.angle_gamma   90.00
#
_symmetry.space_group_name_H-M   'P 1'
#
loop_
_entity.id
_entity.type
_entity.pdbx_description
1 polymer ?
#
loop_
_entity_poly.entity_id
_entity_poly.type
_entity_poly.pdbx_seq_one_letter_code
_entity_poly.pdbx_strand_id
1 'polypeptide(L)'
;EVQEAVRKGVADAKKNLISVAMQRTSVPHEILGRFGAGRVLIKPAREGTGVIAGGPVRAVIELAGIKDIVTKSLGSSNSINMVHATLEGLRQLKRPEDVAKMRGKTVEEIRG
;
A
#
# COMPACT_ATOMS: atom_id res chain seq x y z
N GLU A 1 0.14 2.31 31.29
CA GLU A 1 -0.74 3.44 30.89
C GLU A 1 -0.82 3.58 29.37
N VAL A 2 -1.81 4.32 28.85
CA VAL A 2 -2.04 4.52 27.41
C VAL A 2 -0.79 5.06 26.69
N GLN A 3 -0.09 6.03 27.30
CA GLN A 3 1.10 6.64 26.68
C GLN A 3 2.25 5.65 26.48
N GLU A 4 2.44 4.72 27.42
CA GLU A 4 3.49 3.71 27.34
C GLU A 4 3.21 2.71 26.21
N ALA A 5 1.95 2.31 26.01
CA ALA A 5 1.53 1.44 24.92
C ALA A 5 1.80 2.09 23.55
N VAL A 6 1.51 3.39 23.40
CA VAL A 6 1.83 4.14 22.18
C VAL A 6 3.33 4.19 21.93
N ARG A 7 4.16 4.46 22.96
CA ARG A 7 5.62 4.46 22.83
C ARG A 7 6.16 3.11 22.36
N LYS A 8 5.66 2.01 22.92
CA LYS A 8 6.01 0.63 22.51
C LYS A 8 5.60 0.38 21.05
N GLY A 9 4.40 0.80 20.65
CA GLY A 9 3.93 0.69 19.27
C GLY A 9 4.80 1.47 18.27
N VAL A 10 5.21 2.70 18.59
CA VAL A 10 6.10 3.49 17.73
C VAL A 10 7.48 2.83 17.60
N ALA A 11 8.03 2.30 18.69
CA ALA A 11 9.31 1.60 18.65
C ALA A 11 9.26 0.33 17.79
N ASP A 12 8.15 -0.40 17.85
CA ASP A 12 7.93 -1.59 17.01
C ASP A 12 7.72 -1.23 15.53
N ALA A 13 6.94 -0.18 15.23
CA ALA A 13 6.71 0.28 13.87
C ALA A 13 8.02 0.69 13.17
N LYS A 14 8.94 1.34 13.89
CA LYS A 14 10.26 1.71 13.35
C LYS A 14 11.14 0.52 12.97
N LYS A 15 10.96 -0.63 13.62
CA LYS A 15 11.69 -1.87 13.29
C LYS A 15 11.12 -2.58 12.07
N ASN A 16 9.83 -2.39 11.80
CA ASN A 16 9.07 -3.12 10.78
C ASN A 16 8.74 -2.24 9.56
N LEU A 17 9.69 -1.40 9.13
CA LEU A 17 9.52 -0.56 7.94
C LEU A 17 9.50 -1.40 6.65
N ILE A 18 8.72 -0.95 5.68
CA ILE A 18 8.59 -1.57 4.36
C ILE A 18 8.96 -0.56 3.27
N SER A 19 9.54 -1.05 2.18
CA SER A 19 9.72 -0.25 0.96
C SER A 19 8.50 -0.42 0.07
N VAL A 20 7.91 0.70 -0.34
CA VAL A 20 6.72 0.71 -1.21
C VAL A 20 7.15 1.06 -2.64
N ALA A 21 6.77 0.23 -3.61
CA ALA A 21 6.95 0.53 -5.02
C ALA A 21 5.94 1.61 -5.46
N MET A 22 6.45 2.76 -5.91
CA MET A 22 5.66 3.90 -6.36
C MET A 22 6.05 4.29 -7.79
N GLN A 23 5.09 4.84 -8.52
CA GLN A 23 5.28 5.40 -9.86
C GLN A 23 4.72 6.82 -9.88
N ARG A 24 5.61 7.82 -10.00
CA ARG A 24 5.27 9.25 -9.89
C ARG A 24 4.54 9.55 -8.58
N THR A 25 3.23 9.78 -8.63
CA THR A 25 2.37 10.13 -7.50
C THR A 25 1.47 8.98 -7.03
N SER A 26 1.44 7.85 -7.75
CA SER A 26 0.54 6.72 -7.53
C SER A 26 1.27 5.37 -7.46
N VAL A 27 0.52 4.28 -7.36
CA VAL A 27 1.03 2.89 -7.38
C VAL A 27 1.21 2.38 -8.84
N PRO A 28 2.10 1.41 -9.10
CA PRO A 28 2.36 0.94 -10.47
C PRO A 28 1.22 0.14 -11.12
N HIS A 29 0.47 -0.62 -10.32
CA HIS A 29 -0.63 -1.46 -10.79
C HIS A 29 -1.64 -1.68 -9.66
N GLU A 30 -2.81 -2.22 -10.00
CA GLU A 30 -3.83 -2.57 -9.02
C GLU A 30 -3.49 -3.86 -8.27
N ILE A 31 -3.81 -3.91 -6.98
CA ILE A 31 -3.59 -5.09 -6.16
C ILE A 31 -4.66 -5.24 -5.09
N LEU A 32 -4.95 -6.49 -4.73
CA LEU A 32 -5.87 -6.82 -3.66
C LEU A 32 -5.09 -7.29 -2.43
N GLY A 33 -4.87 -6.38 -1.49
CA GLY A 33 -4.27 -6.69 -0.20
C GLY A 33 -5.21 -7.54 0.65
N ARG A 34 -4.69 -8.57 1.32
CA ARG A 34 -5.48 -9.48 2.15
C ARG A 34 -4.72 -9.79 3.44
N PHE A 35 -5.42 -9.72 4.56
CA PHE A 35 -4.91 -10.17 5.86
C PHE A 35 -6.07 -10.59 6.76
N GLY A 36 -6.06 -11.85 7.20
CA GLY A 36 -7.19 -12.43 7.93
C GLY A 36 -8.52 -12.24 7.17
N ALA A 37 -9.52 -11.65 7.83
CA ALA A 37 -10.81 -11.31 7.22
C ALA A 37 -10.82 -9.95 6.47
N GLY A 38 -9.70 -9.22 6.49
CA GLY A 38 -9.58 -7.93 5.83
C GLY A 38 -9.14 -8.06 4.37
N ARG A 39 -9.83 -7.37 3.46
CA ARG A 39 -9.44 -7.26 2.06
C ARG A 39 -9.53 -5.80 1.62
N VAL A 40 -8.48 -5.29 0.98
CA VAL A 40 -8.40 -3.91 0.51
C VAL A 40 -7.96 -3.92 -0.95
N LEU A 41 -8.83 -3.44 -1.84
CA LEU A 41 -8.46 -3.16 -3.22
C LEU A 41 -7.69 -1.84 -3.25
N ILE A 42 -6.52 -1.86 -3.86
CA ILE A 42 -5.64 -0.71 -4.06
C ILE A 42 -5.51 -0.52 -5.58
N LYS A 43 -5.89 0.65 -6.08
CA LYS A 43 -5.92 0.93 -7.52
C LYS A 43 -5.15 2.22 -7.83
N PRO A 44 -4.33 2.25 -8.90
CA PRO A 44 -3.69 3.48 -9.35
C PRO A 44 -4.72 4.53 -9.75
N ALA A 45 -4.35 5.79 -9.55
CA ALA A 45 -5.19 6.94 -9.87
C ALA A 45 -4.42 7.94 -10.76
N ARG A 46 -5.17 8.81 -11.44
CA ARG A 46 -4.58 9.89 -12.23
C ARG A 46 -4.05 10.98 -11.30
N GLU A 47 -3.04 11.71 -11.76
CA GLU A 47 -2.49 12.84 -11.03
C GLU A 47 -3.58 13.87 -10.69
N GLY A 48 -3.63 14.30 -9.43
CA GLY A 48 -4.65 15.22 -8.93
C GLY A 48 -5.94 14.55 -8.43
N THR A 49 -6.02 13.21 -8.40
CA THR A 49 -7.17 12.49 -7.80
C THR A 49 -7.17 12.61 -6.28
N GLY A 50 -5.99 12.72 -5.66
CA GLY A 50 -5.84 12.70 -4.21
C GLY A 50 -6.01 11.31 -3.60
N VAL A 51 -6.06 11.25 -2.27
CA VAL A 51 -6.17 9.99 -1.51
C VAL A 51 -7.63 9.65 -1.24
N ILE A 52 -8.19 8.72 -2.02
CA ILE A 52 -9.52 8.17 -1.81
C ILE A 52 -9.40 6.86 -1.03
N ALA A 53 -9.42 6.98 0.30
CA ALA A 53 -9.33 5.86 1.22
C ALA A 53 -10.15 6.07 2.50
N GLY A 54 -10.60 4.96 3.10
CA GLY A 54 -11.23 4.92 4.43
C GLY A 54 -10.20 5.12 5.54
N GLY A 55 -10.64 5.53 6.74
CA GLY A 55 -9.76 6.02 7.82
C GLY A 55 -8.48 5.21 8.09
N PRO A 56 -8.58 3.91 8.42
CA PRO A 56 -7.40 3.09 8.73
C PRO A 56 -6.43 2.95 7.53
N VAL A 57 -6.99 2.81 6.33
CA VAL A 57 -6.21 2.67 5.08
C VAL A 57 -5.55 4.01 4.73
N ARG A 58 -6.28 5.12 4.87
CA ARG A 58 -5.81 6.47 4.58
C ARG A 58 -4.55 6.81 5.37
N ALA A 59 -4.55 6.52 6.67
CA ALA A 59 -3.39 6.79 7.52
C ALA A 59 -2.12 6.08 7.00
N VAL A 60 -2.24 4.84 6.54
CA VAL A 60 -1.12 4.09 5.96
C VAL A 60 -0.66 4.69 4.64
N ILE A 61 -1.60 5.02 3.74
CA ILE A 61 -1.31 5.58 2.41
C ILE A 61 -0.63 6.96 2.51
N GLU A 62 -1.13 7.83 3.39
CA GLU A 62 -0.56 9.17 3.60
C GLU A 62 0.86 9.08 4.16
N LEU A 63 1.10 8.20 5.14
CA LEU A 63 2.44 7.96 5.70
C LEU A 63 3.39 7.30 4.69
N ALA A 64 2.86 6.51 3.76
CA ALA A 64 3.64 5.95 2.65
C ALA A 64 4.04 7.01 1.59
N GLY A 65 3.46 8.22 1.66
CA GLY A 65 3.76 9.32 0.73
C GLY A 65 3.04 9.24 -0.61
N ILE A 66 2.03 8.37 -0.74
CA ILE A 66 1.24 8.25 -1.98
C ILE A 66 0.23 9.40 -2.03
N LYS A 67 0.24 10.15 -3.13
CA LYS A 67 -0.62 11.34 -3.28
C LYS A 67 -1.93 11.02 -4.00
N ASP A 68 -1.89 10.15 -5.00
CA ASP A 68 -3.03 9.82 -5.83
C ASP A 68 -3.33 8.33 -5.76
N ILE A 69 -4.46 7.95 -5.15
CA ILE A 69 -4.85 6.54 -5.07
C ILE A 69 -6.36 6.38 -4.87
N VAL A 70 -6.91 5.29 -5.39
CA VAL A 70 -8.27 4.86 -5.07
C VAL A 70 -8.22 3.52 -4.36
N THR A 71 -8.86 3.44 -3.21
CA THR A 71 -8.93 2.20 -2.44
C THR A 71 -10.36 1.85 -2.07
N LYS A 72 -10.63 0.56 -1.89
CA LYS A 72 -11.91 0.09 -1.37
C LYS A 72 -11.70 -1.09 -0.42
N SER A 73 -12.21 -0.97 0.79
CA SER A 73 -12.33 -2.07 1.73
C SER A 73 -13.45 -3.01 1.30
N LEU A 74 -13.14 -4.30 1.18
CA LEU A 74 -14.04 -5.35 0.72
C LEU A 74 -14.21 -6.42 1.81
N GLY A 75 -15.33 -6.41 2.54
CA GLY A 75 -15.59 -7.35 3.64
C GLY A 75 -15.48 -6.67 5.00
N SER A 76 -14.69 -7.25 5.91
CA SER A 76 -14.57 -6.75 7.30
C SER A 76 -13.98 -5.33 7.34
N SER A 77 -14.53 -4.47 8.19
CA SER A 77 -14.07 -3.10 8.44
C SER A 77 -13.21 -2.97 9.71
N ASN A 78 -12.74 -4.08 10.30
CA ASN A 78 -11.86 -4.03 11.46
C ASN A 78 -10.55 -3.29 11.13
N SER A 79 -10.28 -2.21 11.85
CA SER A 79 -9.15 -1.31 11.58
C SER A 79 -7.79 -2.01 11.58
N ILE A 80 -7.55 -2.96 12.49
CA ILE A 80 -6.27 -3.68 12.58
C ILE A 80 -6.06 -4.51 11.31
N ASN A 81 -7.07 -5.29 10.91
CA ASN A 81 -6.99 -6.10 9.70
C ASN A 81 -6.90 -5.25 8.43
N MET A 82 -7.56 -4.08 8.40
CA MET A 82 -7.44 -3.14 7.28
C MET A 82 -6.01 -2.62 7.13
N VAL A 83 -5.38 -2.18 8.22
CA VAL A 83 -3.98 -1.71 8.21
C VAL A 83 -3.05 -2.81 7.72
N HIS A 84 -3.15 -4.03 8.26
CA HIS A 84 -2.32 -5.14 7.84
C HIS A 84 -2.58 -5.56 6.38
N ALA A 85 -3.84 -5.61 5.94
CA ALA A 85 -4.17 -5.93 4.55
C ALA A 85 -3.61 -4.88 3.58
N THR A 86 -3.63 -3.59 3.96
CA THR A 86 -3.01 -2.53 3.17
C THR A 86 -1.49 -2.69 3.10
N LEU A 87 -0.82 -2.95 4.23
CA LEU A 87 0.63 -3.17 4.25
C LEU A 87 1.03 -4.38 3.39
N GLU A 88 0.29 -5.49 3.48
CA GLU A 88 0.49 -6.67 2.62
C GLU A 88 0.29 -6.36 1.15
N GLY A 89 -0.73 -5.57 0.80
CA GLY A 89 -0.94 -5.12 -0.58
C GLY A 89 0.23 -4.28 -1.09
N LEU A 90 0.70 -3.32 -0.29
CA LEU A 90 1.82 -2.44 -0.67
C LEU A 90 3.14 -3.21 -0.83
N ARG A 91 3.38 -4.24 -0.01
CA ARG A 91 4.56 -5.13 -0.12
C ARG A 91 4.63 -5.90 -1.44
N GLN A 92 3.47 -6.22 -2.01
CA GLN A 92 3.39 -7.02 -3.23
C GLN A 92 3.54 -6.19 -4.51
N LEU A 93 3.50 -4.85 -4.40
CA LEU A 93 3.71 -3.97 -5.53
C LEU A 93 5.14 -4.15 -6.08
N LYS A 94 5.22 -4.27 -7.40
CA LYS A 94 6.47 -4.40 -8.15
C LYS A 94 6.61 -3.26 -9.13
N ARG A 95 7.82 -2.71 -9.24
CA ARG A 95 8.11 -1.72 -10.26
C ARG A 95 8.28 -2.41 -11.62
N PRO A 96 7.85 -1.80 -12.73
CA PRO A 96 8.03 -2.37 -14.06
C PRO A 96 9.50 -2.72 -14.36
N GLU A 97 10.44 -1.92 -13.86
CA GLU A 97 11.88 -2.12 -14.05
C GLU A 97 12.37 -3.39 -13.36
N ASP A 98 11.86 -3.69 -12.16
CA ASP A 98 12.24 -4.89 -11.41
C ASP A 98 11.69 -6.15 -12.10
N VAL A 99 10.46 -6.07 -12.63
CA VAL A 99 9.84 -7.16 -13.39
C VAL A 99 10.56 -7.41 -14.71
N ALA A 100 10.96 -6.35 -15.42
CA ALA A 100 11.72 -6.44 -16.66
C ALA A 100 13.06 -7.15 -16.45
N LYS A 101 13.81 -6.77 -15.41
CA LYS A 101 15.06 -7.43 -15.01
C LYS A 101 14.85 -8.90 -14.67
N MET A 102 13.81 -9.22 -13.88
CA MET A 102 13.51 -10.62 -13.52
C MET A 102 13.16 -11.48 -14.73
N ARG A 103 12.56 -10.90 -15.77
CA ARG A 103 12.11 -11.61 -16.98
C ARG A 103 13.11 -11.56 -18.14
N GLY A 104 14.23 -10.85 -17.99
CA GLY A 104 15.22 -10.65 -19.05
C GLY A 104 14.68 -9.90 -20.28
N LYS A 105 13.67 -9.04 -20.08
CA LYS A 105 13.03 -8.25 -21.14
C LYS A 105 13.30 -6.77 -20.94
N THR A 106 13.09 -5.98 -21.98
CA THR A 106 13.11 -4.52 -21.87
C THR A 106 11.85 -4.00 -21.16
N VAL A 107 11.91 -2.79 -20.60
CA VAL A 107 10.76 -2.17 -19.91
C VAL A 107 9.59 -1.90 -20.88
N GLU A 108 9.90 -1.63 -22.14
CA GLU A 108 8.93 -1.38 -23.21
C GLU A 108 8.11 -2.64 -23.50
N GLU A 109 8.75 -3.82 -23.59
CA GLU A 109 8.06 -5.10 -23.79
C GLU A 109 7.16 -5.51 -22.61
N ILE A 110 7.43 -5.00 -21.40
CA ILE A 110 6.60 -5.25 -20.20
C ILE A 110 5.43 -4.27 -20.11
N ARG A 111 5.60 -3.04 -20.64
CA ARG A 111 4.55 -2.02 -20.63
C ARG A 111 3.51 -2.23 -21.71
N GLY A 112 3.91 -2.81 -22.86
CA GLY A 112 3.00 -3.09 -23.99
C GLY A 112 2.68 -1.83 -24.78
#